data_AF-A0AAD6HFI8-F1
#
_entry.id   AF-A0AAD6HFI8-F1
#
_cell.length_a   1.000
_cell.length_b   1.000
_cell.length_c   1.000
_cell.angle_alpha   90.00
_cell.angle_beta   90.00
_cell.angle_gamma   90.00
#
_symmetry.space_group_name_H-M   'P 1'
#
loop_
_entity.id
_entity.type
_entity.pdbx_description
1 polymer ?
#
loop_
_entity_poly.entity_id
_entity_poly.type
_entity_poly.pdbx_seq_one_letter_code
_entity_poly.pdbx_strand_id
1 'polypeptide(L)'
;MTGTSATEGLELAEIVFYAIAIIPAFFCFVTHGKHGVAGWLYVILMCGLRLVGNGMAYHALSTTGHPNEAAEIISGIGLSPILLAALGLRHESIFQGVGVIVPHATILAGITLAAASKGRSTLLEAGMVVLTIGWLIIVAFVILSFLSPSQRMNGEKKLLFAVIIAMPLLGVRVIYSLIIAFVDGLAEGGSLAVQVIFGTVPEFLVMINYLSAGIMTRDMAHERQGEVDAETGEQRLHVYE
;
A
#
# COMPACT_ATOMS: atom_id res chain seq x y z
N MET A 1 24.39 23.91 4.25
CA MET A 1 24.23 23.21 5.55
C MET A 1 22.77 23.08 5.99
N THR A 2 21.78 23.66 5.30
CA THR A 2 20.34 23.57 5.67
C THR A 2 19.59 22.40 5.02
N GLY A 3 20.14 21.76 3.98
CA GLY A 3 19.47 20.68 3.25
C GLY A 3 19.42 19.36 4.01
N THR A 4 20.53 18.94 4.62
CA THR A 4 20.64 17.68 5.38
C THR A 4 19.78 17.68 6.64
N SER A 5 19.72 18.78 7.38
CA SER A 5 18.87 18.88 8.59
C SER A 5 17.37 18.74 8.27
N ALA A 6 16.96 19.17 7.07
CA ALA A 6 15.56 19.13 6.68
C ALA A 6 15.14 17.74 6.16
N THR A 7 16.03 17.04 5.47
CA THR A 7 15.83 15.63 5.09
C THR A 7 15.87 14.71 6.32
N GLU A 8 16.76 14.95 7.28
CA GLU A 8 16.76 14.23 8.57
C GLU A 8 15.45 14.41 9.34
N GLY A 9 14.90 15.64 9.33
CA GLY A 9 13.60 15.93 9.93
C GLY A 9 12.44 15.23 9.23
N LEU A 10 12.51 15.08 7.91
CA LEU A 10 11.52 14.34 7.13
C LEU A 10 11.54 12.84 7.48
N GLU A 11 12.71 12.21 7.44
CA GLU A 11 12.87 10.78 7.81
C GLU A 11 12.35 10.50 9.23
N LEU A 12 12.67 11.39 10.19
CA LEU A 12 12.17 11.30 11.55
C LEU A 12 10.65 11.43 11.62
N ALA A 13 10.05 12.34 10.87
CA ALA A 13 8.60 12.52 10.82
C ALA A 13 7.89 11.27 10.28
N GLU A 14 8.45 10.63 9.26
CA GLU A 14 7.90 9.37 8.73
C GLU A 14 7.99 8.24 9.76
N ILE A 15 9.11 8.10 10.47
CA ILE A 15 9.27 7.12 11.57
C ILE A 15 8.17 7.32 12.61
N VAL A 16 7.97 8.56 13.06
CA VAL A 16 6.94 8.89 14.08
C VAL A 16 5.54 8.56 13.56
N PHE A 17 5.23 8.92 12.32
CA PHE A 17 3.93 8.64 11.70
C PHE A 17 3.64 7.13 11.67
N TYR A 18 4.56 6.33 11.13
CA TYR A 18 4.36 4.87 11.03
C TYR A 18 4.38 4.17 12.39
N ALA A 19 5.13 4.69 13.37
CA ALA A 19 5.09 4.22 14.76
C ALA A 19 3.72 4.47 15.43
N ILE A 20 3.03 5.56 15.10
CA ILE A 20 1.67 5.81 15.57
C ILE A 20 0.66 4.95 14.79
N ALA A 21 0.83 4.83 13.46
CA ALA A 21 -0.06 4.08 12.58
C ALA A 21 -0.09 2.57 12.86
N ILE A 22 0.96 2.01 13.46
CA ILE A 22 0.99 0.58 13.84
C ILE A 22 -0.02 0.25 14.96
N ILE A 23 -0.37 1.21 15.82
CA ILE A 23 -1.32 1.03 16.93
C ILE A 23 -2.72 0.67 16.42
N PRO A 24 -3.38 1.49 15.55
CA PRO A 24 -4.68 1.13 14.99
C PRO A 24 -4.58 -0.10 14.07
N ALA A 25 -3.46 -0.31 13.37
CA ALA A 25 -3.28 -1.51 12.56
C ALA A 25 -3.29 -2.80 13.41
N PHE A 26 -2.60 -2.78 14.55
CA PHE A 26 -2.58 -3.89 15.50
C PHE A 26 -3.93 -4.09 16.18
N PHE A 27 -4.62 -3.00 16.55
CA PHE A 27 -5.98 -3.08 17.05
C PHE A 27 -6.90 -3.77 16.05
N CYS A 28 -6.89 -3.35 14.79
CA CYS A 28 -7.72 -3.95 13.76
C CYS A 28 -7.34 -5.41 13.45
N PHE A 29 -6.05 -5.75 13.53
CA PHE A 29 -5.58 -7.14 13.40
C PHE A 29 -6.23 -8.06 14.42
N VAL A 30 -6.32 -7.63 15.69
CA VAL A 30 -6.96 -8.42 16.76
C VAL A 30 -8.48 -8.45 16.57
N THR A 31 -9.11 -7.36 16.13
CA THR A 31 -10.58 -7.28 16.06
C THR A 31 -11.21 -7.97 14.84
N HIS A 32 -10.53 -8.05 13.70
CA HIS A 32 -11.14 -8.62 12.47
C HIS A 32 -11.13 -10.16 12.42
N GLY A 33 -10.41 -10.83 13.32
CA GLY A 33 -10.34 -12.29 13.39
C GLY A 33 -9.85 -12.94 12.07
N LYS A 34 -10.17 -14.23 11.87
CA LYS A 34 -9.63 -15.10 10.79
C LYS A 34 -9.76 -14.55 9.36
N HIS A 35 -10.76 -13.70 9.10
CA HIS A 35 -11.07 -13.21 7.76
C HIS A 35 -10.26 -11.96 7.39
N GLY A 36 -9.84 -11.16 8.38
CA GLY A 36 -9.02 -9.96 8.16
C GLY A 36 -7.52 -10.15 8.44
N VAL A 37 -7.09 -11.27 9.05
CA VAL A 37 -5.69 -11.52 9.46
C VAL A 37 -4.71 -11.23 8.33
N ALA A 38 -4.96 -11.73 7.11
CA ALA A 38 -4.02 -11.60 6.00
C ALA A 38 -3.79 -10.13 5.58
N GLY A 39 -4.86 -9.32 5.53
CA GLY A 39 -4.75 -7.91 5.17
C GLY A 39 -4.10 -7.07 6.28
N TRP A 40 -4.44 -7.34 7.55
CA TRP A 40 -3.90 -6.58 8.67
C TRP A 40 -2.47 -6.95 9.05
N LEU A 41 -2.11 -8.23 8.98
CA LEU A 41 -0.71 -8.69 9.12
C LEU A 41 0.17 -7.99 8.09
N TYR A 42 -0.37 -7.78 6.90
CA TYR A 42 0.31 -7.05 5.85
C TYR A 42 0.52 -5.56 6.15
N VAL A 43 -0.51 -4.86 6.66
CA VAL A 43 -0.35 -3.45 7.13
C VAL A 43 0.75 -3.38 8.19
N ILE A 44 0.76 -4.30 9.16
CA ILE A 44 1.75 -4.33 10.23
C ILE A 44 3.16 -4.55 9.68
N LEU A 45 3.34 -5.52 8.76
CA LEU A 45 4.63 -5.76 8.10
C LEU A 45 5.10 -4.54 7.30
N MET A 46 4.18 -3.86 6.60
CA MET A 46 4.50 -2.66 5.84
C MET A 46 4.93 -1.51 6.76
N CYS A 47 4.20 -1.26 7.85
CA CYS A 47 4.59 -0.26 8.86
C CYS A 47 5.97 -0.59 9.45
N GLY A 48 6.24 -1.87 9.73
CA GLY A 48 7.55 -2.33 10.21
C GLY A 48 8.68 -2.07 9.20
N LEU A 49 8.45 -2.38 7.92
CA LEU A 49 9.43 -2.08 6.86
C LEU A 49 9.68 -0.59 6.72
N ARG A 50 8.65 0.26 6.81
CA ARG A 50 8.83 1.72 6.79
C ARG A 50 9.61 2.23 7.98
N LEU A 51 9.34 1.69 9.17
CA LEU A 51 10.08 2.05 10.37
C LEU A 51 11.57 1.69 10.25
N VAL A 52 11.87 0.50 9.74
CA VAL A 52 13.26 0.04 9.53
C VAL A 52 13.93 0.82 8.39
N GLY A 53 13.27 0.99 7.25
CA GLY A 53 13.81 1.70 6.09
C GLY A 53 14.16 3.16 6.41
N ASN A 54 13.21 3.89 6.99
CA ASN A 54 13.42 5.29 7.36
C ASN A 54 14.38 5.42 8.55
N GLY A 55 14.39 4.45 9.48
CA GLY A 55 15.38 4.39 10.55
C GLY A 55 16.81 4.19 10.03
N MET A 56 16.97 3.32 9.04
CA MET A 56 18.25 3.11 8.36
C MET A 56 18.67 4.33 7.53
N ALA A 57 17.74 4.98 6.83
CA ALA A 57 17.99 6.22 6.10
C ALA A 57 18.43 7.34 7.06
N TYR A 58 17.72 7.54 8.16
CA TYR A 58 18.07 8.51 9.22
C TYR A 58 19.47 8.25 9.80
N HIS A 59 19.79 6.99 10.10
CA HIS A 59 21.13 6.63 10.60
C HIS A 59 22.23 6.85 9.56
N ALA A 60 21.95 6.56 8.29
CA ALA A 60 22.89 6.77 7.19
C ALA A 60 23.10 8.27 6.89
N LEU A 61 22.06 9.10 6.92
CA LEU A 61 22.19 10.55 6.78
C LEU A 61 23.04 11.15 7.90
N SER A 62 22.79 10.74 9.15
CA SER A 62 23.52 11.26 10.31
C SER A 62 24.98 10.78 10.40
N THR A 63 25.33 9.66 9.76
CA THR A 63 26.68 9.09 9.83
C THR A 63 27.50 9.32 8.55
N THR A 64 26.93 9.04 7.39
CA THR A 64 27.62 9.05 6.08
C THR A 64 27.16 10.18 5.16
N GLY A 65 26.10 10.91 5.51
CA GLY A 65 25.55 12.01 4.69
C GLY A 65 24.78 11.57 3.46
N HIS A 66 24.66 10.26 3.21
CA HIS A 66 23.94 9.66 2.08
C HIS A 66 23.15 8.44 2.58
N PRO A 67 21.92 8.20 2.10
CA PRO A 67 21.14 7.02 2.47
C PRO A 67 21.85 5.74 1.99
N ASN A 68 21.73 4.66 2.76
CA ASN A 68 22.32 3.38 2.38
C ASN A 68 21.42 2.65 1.35
N GLU A 69 22.04 1.91 0.43
CA GLU A 69 21.33 1.13 -0.62
C GLU A 69 20.21 0.28 -0.01
N ALA A 70 20.49 -0.34 1.14
CA ALA A 70 19.53 -1.16 1.88
C ALA A 70 18.28 -0.38 2.39
N ALA A 71 18.39 0.88 2.81
CA ALA A 71 17.21 1.68 3.19
C ALA A 71 16.31 1.97 1.99
N GLU A 72 16.89 2.24 0.83
CA GLU A 72 16.11 2.47 -0.40
C GLU A 72 15.35 1.21 -0.81
N ILE A 73 15.98 0.03 -0.72
CA ILE A 73 15.31 -1.25 -0.99
C ILE A 73 14.14 -1.46 -0.02
N ILE A 74 14.38 -1.27 1.28
CA ILE A 74 13.40 -1.54 2.33
C ILE A 74 12.24 -0.54 2.27
N SER A 75 12.52 0.74 2.00
CA SER A 75 11.49 1.78 1.80
C SER A 75 10.68 1.53 0.52
N GLY A 76 11.33 1.05 -0.54
CA GLY A 76 10.68 0.61 -1.78
C GLY A 76 9.72 -0.57 -1.59
N ILE A 77 10.06 -1.56 -0.74
CA ILE A 77 9.14 -2.66 -0.39
C ILE A 77 7.88 -2.15 0.32
N GLY A 78 7.98 -1.01 1.02
CA GLY A 78 6.87 -0.28 1.62
C GLY A 78 5.89 0.37 0.62
N LEU A 79 6.08 0.25 -0.70
CA LEU A 79 5.09 0.61 -1.75
C LEU A 79 4.08 -0.50 -2.04
N SER A 80 4.23 -1.62 -1.36
CA SER A 80 3.36 -2.76 -1.52
C SER A 80 1.95 -2.66 -0.84
N PRO A 81 1.44 -1.52 -0.28
CA PRO A 81 0.02 -1.36 0.09
C PRO A 81 -1.00 -1.70 -1.01
N ILE A 82 -0.54 -1.81 -2.26
CA ILE A 82 -1.26 -2.43 -3.39
C ILE A 82 -1.80 -3.84 -3.07
N LEU A 83 -1.16 -4.62 -2.18
CA LEU A 83 -1.66 -5.94 -1.72
C LEU A 83 -2.95 -5.84 -0.90
N LEU A 84 -3.12 -4.78 -0.10
CA LEU A 84 -4.36 -4.58 0.65
C LEU A 84 -5.54 -4.37 -0.27
N ALA A 85 -5.33 -3.66 -1.38
CA ALA A 85 -6.36 -3.41 -2.39
C ALA A 85 -6.84 -4.71 -3.05
N ALA A 86 -5.95 -5.68 -3.27
CA ALA A 86 -6.26 -6.93 -3.95
C ALA A 86 -6.92 -7.99 -3.04
N LEU A 87 -6.57 -8.06 -1.75
CA LEU A 87 -7.11 -9.06 -0.83
C LEU A 87 -8.60 -8.86 -0.49
N GLY A 88 -9.12 -7.64 -0.68
CA GLY A 88 -10.54 -7.31 -0.53
C GLY A 88 -11.44 -7.76 -1.70
N LEU A 89 -10.86 -8.20 -2.83
CA LEU A 89 -11.59 -8.53 -4.05
C LEU A 89 -11.94 -10.03 -4.19
N ARG A 90 -11.96 -10.77 -3.08
CA ARG A 90 -12.40 -12.17 -3.09
C ARG A 90 -13.92 -12.27 -3.14
N HIS A 91 -14.48 -12.34 -4.36
CA HIS A 91 -15.50 -13.32 -4.75
C HIS A 91 -15.92 -13.09 -6.22
N GLU A 92 -15.21 -13.65 -7.21
CA GLU A 92 -15.77 -14.08 -8.51
C GLU A 92 -14.70 -14.77 -9.38
N SER A 93 -15.10 -15.86 -10.02
CA SER A 93 -14.29 -17.01 -10.46
C SER A 93 -13.38 -16.82 -11.69
N ILE A 94 -13.23 -15.60 -12.22
CA ILE A 94 -12.38 -15.33 -13.41
C ILE A 94 -10.95 -14.87 -13.04
N PHE A 95 -10.73 -14.38 -11.81
CA PHE A 95 -9.46 -13.76 -11.37
C PHE A 95 -8.68 -14.57 -10.33
N GLN A 96 -8.86 -15.90 -10.28
CA GLN A 96 -8.13 -16.73 -9.32
C GLN A 96 -6.64 -16.80 -9.66
N GLY A 97 -5.80 -16.36 -8.71
CA GLY A 97 -4.33 -16.40 -8.76
C GLY A 97 -3.70 -15.30 -9.63
N VAL A 98 -4.03 -15.24 -10.92
CA VAL A 98 -3.37 -14.35 -11.89
C VAL A 98 -3.56 -12.87 -11.56
N GLY A 99 -4.77 -12.47 -11.14
CA GLY A 99 -5.09 -11.09 -10.79
C GLY A 99 -4.37 -10.55 -9.55
N VAL A 100 -3.77 -11.43 -8.76
CA VAL A 100 -2.99 -11.09 -7.56
C VAL A 100 -1.49 -11.24 -7.85
N ILE A 101 -1.10 -12.37 -8.44
CA ILE A 101 0.31 -12.70 -8.70
C ILE A 101 0.94 -11.71 -9.69
N VAL A 102 0.24 -11.36 -10.78
CA VAL A 102 0.81 -10.50 -11.82
C VAL A 102 1.10 -9.08 -11.31
N PRO A 103 0.17 -8.37 -10.65
CA PRO A 103 0.49 -7.08 -10.04
C PRO A 103 1.63 -7.16 -9.02
N HIS A 104 1.68 -8.19 -8.18
CA HIS A 104 2.74 -8.31 -7.17
C HIS A 104 4.10 -8.61 -7.74
N ALA A 105 4.18 -9.53 -8.70
CA ALA A 105 5.41 -9.83 -9.40
C ALA A 105 5.96 -8.58 -10.10
N THR A 106 5.09 -7.81 -10.76
CA THR A 106 5.49 -6.57 -11.45
C THR A 106 5.98 -5.50 -10.48
N ILE A 107 5.25 -5.23 -9.39
CA ILE A 107 5.66 -4.22 -8.40
C ILE A 107 6.96 -4.64 -7.71
N LEU A 108 7.10 -5.92 -7.33
CA LEU A 108 8.32 -6.44 -6.73
C LEU A 108 9.51 -6.36 -7.69
N ALA A 109 9.30 -6.68 -8.96
CA ALA A 109 10.31 -6.53 -10.01
C ALA A 109 10.75 -5.07 -10.17
N GLY A 110 9.80 -4.12 -10.20
CA GLY A 110 10.11 -2.70 -10.29
C GLY A 110 10.93 -2.19 -9.09
N ILE A 111 10.54 -2.56 -7.87
CA ILE A 111 11.26 -2.20 -6.64
C ILE A 111 12.67 -2.79 -6.65
N THR A 112 12.81 -4.09 -6.89
CA THR A 112 14.11 -4.78 -6.88
C THR A 112 15.04 -4.23 -7.96
N LEU A 113 14.50 -3.86 -9.12
CA LEU A 113 15.28 -3.27 -10.20
C LEU A 113 15.75 -1.85 -9.87
N ALA A 114 14.86 -1.01 -9.33
CA ALA A 114 15.21 0.35 -8.89
C ALA A 114 16.27 0.31 -7.77
N ALA A 115 16.06 -0.58 -6.80
CA ALA A 115 16.96 -0.83 -5.69
C ALA A 115 18.36 -1.34 -6.12
N ALA A 116 18.41 -2.21 -7.13
CA ALA A 116 19.68 -2.76 -7.63
C ALA A 116 20.48 -1.76 -8.48
N SER A 117 20.00 -0.52 -8.65
CA SER A 117 20.57 0.43 -9.59
C SER A 117 22.02 0.80 -9.26
N LYS A 118 22.44 0.79 -7.98
CA LYS A 118 23.83 1.11 -7.56
C LYS A 118 24.38 2.38 -8.25
N GLY A 119 23.54 3.40 -8.42
CA GLY A 119 23.90 4.65 -9.10
C GLY A 119 23.83 4.60 -10.63
N ARG A 120 23.32 3.52 -11.24
CA ARG A 120 23.07 3.39 -12.68
C ARG A 120 21.68 3.92 -13.00
N SER A 121 21.61 5.13 -13.54
CA SER A 121 20.34 5.80 -13.88
C SER A 121 19.41 4.93 -14.72
N THR A 122 19.95 4.21 -15.71
CA THR A 122 19.17 3.33 -16.60
C THR A 122 18.41 2.21 -15.87
N LEU A 123 18.97 1.67 -14.78
CA LEU A 123 18.31 0.61 -14.01
C LEU A 123 17.26 1.18 -13.08
N LEU A 124 17.52 2.37 -12.52
CA LEU A 124 16.57 3.13 -11.72
C LEU A 124 15.36 3.55 -12.57
N GLU A 125 15.61 4.16 -13.73
CA GLU A 125 14.61 4.51 -14.75
C GLU A 125 13.76 3.29 -15.14
N ALA A 126 14.41 2.16 -15.45
CA ALA A 126 13.71 0.92 -15.79
C ALA A 126 12.82 0.43 -14.64
N GLY A 127 13.32 0.46 -13.40
CA GLY A 127 12.53 0.12 -12.21
C GLY A 127 11.31 1.02 -12.05
N MET A 128 11.46 2.32 -12.27
CA MET A 128 10.35 3.29 -12.19
C MET A 128 9.31 3.11 -13.30
N VAL A 129 9.74 2.76 -14.52
CA VAL A 129 8.81 2.40 -15.61
C VAL A 129 8.02 1.16 -15.24
N VAL A 130 8.68 0.11 -14.74
CA VAL A 130 8.03 -1.14 -14.31
C VAL A 130 7.03 -0.88 -13.18
N LEU A 131 7.37 -0.03 -12.20
CA LEU A 131 6.45 0.40 -11.14
C LEU A 131 5.21 1.11 -11.68
N THR A 132 5.40 1.99 -12.66
CA THR A 132 4.29 2.71 -13.32
C THR A 132 3.35 1.76 -14.06
N ILE A 133 3.92 0.78 -14.77
CA ILE A 133 3.13 -0.28 -15.43
C ILE A 133 2.36 -1.11 -14.39
N GLY A 134 3.01 -1.48 -13.28
CA GLY A 134 2.36 -2.19 -12.19
C GLY A 134 1.14 -1.44 -11.65
N TRP A 135 1.27 -0.13 -11.42
CA TRP A 135 0.15 0.74 -11.02
C TRP A 135 -1.00 0.75 -12.05
N LEU A 136 -0.70 0.90 -13.34
CA LEU A 136 -1.72 0.88 -14.40
C LEU A 136 -2.48 -0.46 -14.46
N ILE A 137 -1.76 -1.57 -14.29
CA ILE A 137 -2.36 -2.90 -14.23
C ILE A 137 -3.38 -2.98 -13.08
N ILE A 138 -3.03 -2.48 -11.91
CA ILE A 138 -3.92 -2.49 -10.73
C ILE A 138 -5.14 -1.61 -10.95
N VAL A 139 -4.96 -0.41 -11.53
CA VAL A 139 -6.08 0.47 -11.89
C VAL A 139 -7.03 -0.25 -12.84
N ALA A 140 -6.51 -0.95 -13.85
CA ALA A 140 -7.32 -1.74 -14.78
C ALA A 140 -8.08 -2.85 -14.04
N PHE A 141 -7.44 -3.60 -13.13
CA PHE A 141 -8.13 -4.63 -12.33
C PHE A 141 -9.24 -4.04 -11.45
N VAL A 142 -9.00 -2.89 -10.80
CA VAL A 142 -10.01 -2.22 -9.97
C VAL A 142 -11.21 -1.78 -10.81
N ILE A 143 -10.97 -1.21 -12.00
CA ILE A 143 -12.03 -0.82 -12.93
C ILE A 143 -12.81 -2.06 -13.39
N LEU A 144 -12.15 -3.11 -13.87
CA LEU A 144 -12.79 -4.35 -14.29
C LEU A 144 -13.61 -4.99 -13.15
N SER A 145 -13.14 -4.87 -11.92
CA SER A 145 -13.85 -5.35 -10.75
C SER A 145 -15.09 -4.53 -10.40
N PHE A 146 -15.12 -3.24 -10.78
CA PHE A 146 -16.29 -2.38 -10.62
C PHE A 146 -17.33 -2.59 -11.72
N LEU A 147 -16.89 -2.90 -12.94
CA LEU A 147 -17.79 -3.23 -14.06
C LEU A 147 -18.43 -4.62 -13.93
N SER A 148 -17.86 -5.52 -13.12
CA SER A 148 -18.46 -6.85 -12.91
C SER A 148 -19.68 -6.75 -11.98
N PRO A 149 -20.86 -7.26 -12.38
CA PRO A 149 -22.07 -7.23 -11.59
C PRO A 149 -21.97 -8.24 -10.44
N SER A 150 -21.26 -7.85 -9.39
CA SER A 150 -21.00 -8.72 -8.25
C SER A 150 -22.01 -8.52 -7.13
N GLN A 151 -22.53 -9.61 -6.58
CA GLN A 151 -23.36 -9.68 -5.36
C GLN A 151 -22.50 -9.37 -4.12
N ARG A 152 -21.86 -8.20 -4.10
CA ARG A 152 -21.00 -7.76 -3.01
C ARG A 152 -21.80 -7.27 -1.82
N MET A 153 -21.37 -7.70 -0.64
CA MET A 153 -21.88 -7.17 0.62
C MET A 153 -21.57 -5.67 0.74
N ASN A 154 -22.40 -4.92 1.47
CA ASN A 154 -22.21 -3.47 1.66
C ASN A 154 -20.84 -3.12 2.23
N GLY A 155 -20.24 -3.99 3.04
CA GLY A 155 -18.91 -3.81 3.57
C GLY A 155 -17.78 -3.99 2.54
N GLU A 156 -17.91 -4.90 1.59
CA GLU A 156 -16.94 -5.08 0.50
C GLU A 156 -16.95 -3.88 -0.45
N LYS A 157 -18.12 -3.28 -0.67
CA LYS A 157 -18.27 -2.03 -1.44
C LYS A 157 -17.54 -0.86 -0.77
N LYS A 158 -17.58 -0.76 0.57
CA LYS A 158 -16.84 0.27 1.33
C LYS A 158 -15.33 0.10 1.17
N LEU A 159 -14.83 -1.13 1.22
CA LEU A 159 -13.41 -1.42 1.02
C LEU A 159 -12.97 -1.11 -0.41
N LEU A 160 -13.77 -1.50 -1.41
CA LEU A 160 -13.51 -1.18 -2.82
C LEU A 160 -13.48 0.33 -3.06
N PHE A 161 -14.39 1.08 -2.43
CA PHE A 161 -14.43 2.54 -2.53
C PHE A 161 -13.18 3.20 -1.93
N ALA A 162 -12.70 2.70 -0.80
CA ALA A 162 -11.44 3.14 -0.20
C ALA A 162 -10.26 2.93 -1.16
N VAL A 163 -10.20 1.75 -1.80
CA VAL A 163 -9.19 1.45 -2.83
C VAL A 163 -9.26 2.43 -4.01
N ILE A 164 -10.47 2.71 -4.51
CA ILE A 164 -10.66 3.65 -5.63
C ILE A 164 -10.17 5.06 -5.26
N ILE A 165 -10.41 5.51 -4.02
CA ILE A 165 -9.91 6.79 -3.53
C ILE A 165 -8.38 6.79 -3.38
N ALA A 166 -7.78 5.67 -2.96
CA ALA A 166 -6.34 5.54 -2.79
C ALA A 166 -5.57 5.49 -4.12
N MET A 167 -6.17 4.96 -5.20
CA MET A 167 -5.54 4.83 -6.52
C MET A 167 -4.96 6.13 -7.10
N PRO A 168 -5.67 7.27 -7.13
CA PRO A 168 -5.11 8.53 -7.63
C PRO A 168 -3.99 9.06 -6.74
N LEU A 169 -4.07 8.90 -5.41
CA LEU A 169 -3.01 9.32 -4.49
C LEU A 169 -1.72 8.52 -4.73
N LEU A 170 -1.83 7.20 -4.93
CA LEU A 170 -0.70 6.37 -5.33
C LEU A 170 -0.15 6.77 -6.70
N GLY A 171 -1.03 7.13 -7.64
CA GLY A 171 -0.65 7.61 -8.97
C GLY A 171 0.22 8.87 -8.91
N VAL A 172 -0.17 9.85 -8.09
CA VAL A 172 0.61 11.08 -7.88
C VAL A 172 2.04 10.76 -7.45
N ARG A 173 2.21 9.86 -6.48
CA ARG A 173 3.52 9.45 -5.99
C ARG A 173 4.34 8.72 -7.05
N VAL A 174 3.74 7.77 -7.75
CA VAL A 174 4.43 6.97 -8.78
C VAL A 174 4.88 7.86 -9.93
N ILE A 175 4.03 8.79 -10.38
CA ILE A 175 4.37 9.75 -11.43
C ILE A 175 5.47 10.71 -10.96
N TYR A 176 5.40 11.20 -9.73
CA TYR A 176 6.45 12.05 -9.17
C TYR A 176 7.80 11.32 -9.16
N SER A 177 7.82 10.08 -8.68
CA SER A 177 9.02 9.25 -8.62
C SER A 177 9.57 8.94 -10.03
N LEU A 178 8.68 8.75 -11.02
CA LEU A 178 9.05 8.57 -12.42
C LEU A 178 9.71 9.85 -12.98
N ILE A 179 9.13 11.02 -12.74
CA ILE A 179 9.70 12.30 -13.20
C ILE A 179 11.10 12.52 -12.60
N ILE A 180 11.26 12.27 -11.30
CA ILE A 180 12.56 12.38 -10.62
C ILE A 180 13.60 11.42 -11.20
N ALA A 181 13.19 10.21 -11.61
CA ALA A 181 14.08 9.22 -12.21
C ALA A 181 14.56 9.57 -13.62
N PHE A 182 13.77 10.31 -14.39
CA PHE A 182 14.07 10.63 -15.80
C PHE A 182 14.63 12.03 -16.03
N VAL A 183 14.59 12.90 -15.02
CA VAL A 183 15.06 14.29 -15.16
C VAL A 183 16.22 14.55 -14.20
N ASP A 184 17.42 14.59 -14.77
CA ASP A 184 18.64 14.93 -14.06
C ASP A 184 18.55 16.33 -13.43
N GLY A 185 19.01 16.46 -12.18
CA GLY A 185 19.01 17.72 -11.44
C GLY A 185 17.66 18.13 -10.83
N LEU A 186 16.56 17.43 -11.11
CA LEU A 186 15.27 17.66 -10.44
C LEU A 186 15.27 17.14 -8.99
N ALA A 187 16.06 16.09 -8.72
CA ALA A 187 16.32 15.62 -7.36
C ALA A 187 17.21 16.60 -6.57
N GLU A 188 18.25 17.15 -7.21
CA GLU A 188 19.24 18.03 -6.59
C GLU A 188 18.77 19.48 -6.45
N GLY A 189 17.93 19.96 -7.38
CA GLY A 189 17.33 21.29 -7.39
C GLY A 189 15.88 21.34 -6.90
N GLY A 190 15.27 20.18 -6.64
CA GLY A 190 13.90 20.08 -6.14
C GLY A 190 13.79 20.60 -4.71
N SER A 191 12.92 21.58 -4.50
CA SER A 191 12.61 22.05 -3.15
C SER A 191 12.12 20.88 -2.28
N LEU A 192 12.62 20.77 -1.05
CA LEU A 192 12.16 19.79 -0.05
C LEU A 192 10.62 19.79 0.05
N ALA A 193 9.98 20.95 -0.10
CA ALA A 193 8.52 21.05 -0.10
C ALA A 193 7.85 20.19 -1.19
N VAL A 194 8.44 20.13 -2.39
CA VAL A 194 7.94 19.31 -3.50
C VAL A 194 8.11 17.82 -3.18
N GLN A 195 9.26 17.42 -2.63
CA GLN A 195 9.51 16.04 -2.18
C GLN A 195 8.49 15.61 -1.12
N VAL A 196 8.19 16.47 -0.15
CA VAL A 196 7.20 16.18 0.90
C VAL A 196 5.78 16.09 0.32
N ILE A 197 5.38 17.06 -0.50
CA ILE A 197 3.99 17.16 -1.01
C ILE A 197 3.66 16.04 -2.00
N PHE A 198 4.60 15.67 -2.88
CA PHE A 198 4.34 14.68 -3.93
C PHE A 198 4.92 13.29 -3.63
N GLY A 199 5.92 13.21 -2.75
CA GLY A 199 6.49 11.95 -2.27
C GLY A 199 5.75 11.43 -1.05
N THR A 200 5.90 12.09 0.10
CA THR A 200 5.49 11.59 1.43
C THR A 200 3.99 11.76 1.72
N VAL A 201 3.40 12.93 1.44
CA VAL A 201 1.99 13.24 1.79
C VAL A 201 0.99 12.24 1.18
N PRO A 202 1.10 11.85 -0.10
CA PRO A 202 0.18 10.88 -0.69
C PRO A 202 0.23 9.53 0.04
N GLU A 203 1.39 9.14 0.58
CA GLU A 203 1.53 7.90 1.34
C GLU A 203 0.75 7.93 2.65
N PHE A 204 0.89 9.03 3.38
CA PHE A 204 0.20 9.21 4.65
C PHE A 204 -1.31 9.22 4.45
N LEU A 205 -1.79 9.90 3.41
CA LEU A 205 -3.20 9.93 3.05
C LEU A 205 -3.73 8.54 2.68
N VAL A 206 -2.97 7.76 1.90
CA VAL A 206 -3.33 6.37 1.58
C VAL A 206 -3.37 5.51 2.84
N MET A 207 -2.40 5.64 3.74
CA MET A 207 -2.37 4.89 5.00
C MET A 207 -3.58 5.23 5.89
N ILE A 208 -3.89 6.51 6.07
CA ILE A 208 -5.07 6.97 6.83
C ILE A 208 -6.36 6.45 6.18
N ASN A 209 -6.45 6.50 4.85
CA ASN A 209 -7.59 5.98 4.12
C ASN A 209 -7.80 4.48 4.39
N TYR A 210 -6.76 3.67 4.31
CA TYR A 210 -6.86 2.24 4.59
C TYR A 210 -7.14 1.92 6.05
N LEU A 211 -6.53 2.63 7.00
CA LEU A 211 -6.83 2.48 8.42
C LEU A 211 -8.30 2.82 8.72
N SER A 212 -8.81 3.92 8.18
CA SER A 212 -10.21 4.33 8.38
C SER A 212 -11.20 3.35 7.75
N ALA A 213 -10.97 2.93 6.50
CA ALA A 213 -11.78 1.90 5.84
C ALA A 213 -11.73 0.57 6.61
N GLY A 214 -10.57 0.21 7.14
CA GLY A 214 -10.39 -0.96 7.97
C GLY A 214 -11.18 -0.92 9.28
N ILE A 215 -11.16 0.21 9.99
CA ILE A 215 -11.97 0.40 11.21
C ILE A 215 -13.48 0.34 10.87
N MET A 216 -13.90 0.95 9.76
CA MET A 216 -15.30 0.97 9.32
C MET A 216 -15.83 -0.40 8.86
N THR A 217 -14.95 -1.31 8.46
CA THR A 217 -15.31 -2.65 7.96
C THR A 217 -15.25 -3.72 9.06
N ARG A 218 -15.01 -3.33 10.32
CA ARG A 218 -14.88 -4.25 11.46
C ARG A 218 -16.14 -5.08 11.73
N ASP A 219 -17.33 -4.52 11.50
CA ASP A 219 -18.58 -5.21 11.84
C ASP A 219 -19.02 -6.25 10.79
N MET A 220 -18.33 -6.32 9.64
CA MET A 220 -18.65 -7.27 8.56
C MET A 220 -18.56 -8.74 8.99
N ALA A 221 -17.68 -9.05 9.96
CA ALA A 221 -17.54 -10.41 10.47
C ALA A 221 -18.78 -10.85 11.28
N HIS A 222 -19.43 -9.92 11.98
CA HIS A 222 -20.67 -10.19 12.71
C HIS A 222 -21.88 -10.27 11.76
N GLU A 223 -21.93 -9.44 10.71
CA GLU A 223 -23.00 -9.49 9.70
C GLU A 223 -23.00 -10.81 8.92
N ARG A 224 -21.82 -11.29 8.46
CA ARG A 224 -21.72 -12.59 7.76
C ARG A 224 -22.16 -13.77 8.60
N GLN A 225 -21.81 -13.78 9.89
CA GLN A 225 -22.16 -14.88 10.79
C GLN A 225 -23.68 -14.94 10.99
N GLY A 226 -24.34 -13.78 11.14
CA GLY A 226 -25.79 -13.70 11.28
C GLY A 226 -26.56 -14.16 10.03
N GLU A 227 -26.02 -13.90 8.83
CA GLU A 227 -26.63 -14.31 7.57
C GLU A 227 -26.50 -15.83 7.35
N VAL A 228 -25.34 -16.42 7.66
CA VAL A 228 -25.14 -17.89 7.62
C VAL A 228 -26.04 -18.59 8.65
N ASP A 229 -26.15 -18.05 9.86
CA ASP A 229 -27.00 -18.63 10.91
C ASP A 229 -28.50 -18.53 10.53
N ALA A 230 -28.91 -17.45 9.83
CA ALA A 230 -30.26 -17.29 9.30
C ALA A 230 -30.57 -18.28 8.15
N GLU A 231 -29.68 -18.41 7.16
CA GLU A 231 -29.84 -19.39 6.07
C GLU A 231 -29.86 -20.83 6.59
N THR A 232 -29.00 -21.15 7.56
CA THR A 232 -28.95 -22.48 8.20
C THR A 232 -30.22 -22.74 9.02
N GLY A 233 -30.80 -21.69 9.61
CA GLY A 233 -32.08 -21.75 10.32
C GLY A 233 -33.26 -22.00 9.38
N GLU A 234 -33.35 -21.29 8.25
CA GLU A 234 -34.37 -21.51 7.21
C GLU A 234 -34.26 -22.90 6.58
N GLN A 235 -33.05 -23.36 6.24
CA GLN A 235 -32.84 -24.71 5.71
C GLN A 235 -33.24 -25.80 6.70
N ARG A 236 -33.07 -25.58 8.02
CA ARG A 236 -33.57 -26.52 9.02
C ARG A 236 -35.09 -26.56 9.05
N LEU A 237 -35.76 -25.41 8.98
CA LEU A 237 -37.22 -25.35 9.00
C LEU A 237 -37.85 -26.07 7.79
N HIS A 238 -37.27 -25.90 6.61
CA HIS A 238 -37.73 -26.59 5.39
C HIS A 238 -37.52 -28.12 5.38
N VAL A 239 -36.69 -28.67 6.27
CA VAL A 239 -36.46 -30.13 6.39
C VAL A 239 -37.49 -30.80 7.32
N TYR A 240 -38.22 -30.02 8.13
CA TYR A 240 -39.21 -30.53 9.09
C TYR A 240 -40.68 -30.30 8.68
N GLU A 241 -40.94 -29.70 7.51
CA GLU A 241 -42.26 -29.66 6.85
C GLU A 241 -42.42 -30.79 5.83
#